data_AF-A0AAV8YVD4-F1
#
_entry.id   AF-A0AAV8YVD4-F1
#
_cell.length_a   1.000
_cell.length_b   1.000
_cell.length_c   1.000
_cell.angle_alpha   90.00
_cell.angle_beta   90.00
_cell.angle_gamma   90.00
#
_symmetry.space_group_name_H-M   'P 1'
#
loop_
_entity.id
_entity.type
_entity.pdbx_description
1 polymer ?
#
loop_
_entity_poly.entity_id
_entity_poly.type
_entity_poly.pdbx_seq_one_letter_code
_entity_poly.pdbx_strand_id
1 'polypeptide(L)'
;MDRCYKCWSYDHRAADCNGTDRTKTCYKCGKEGHAVTNCTDEEFCPLCSTAGHRAGSGRCVAFRRALSQANKAERDARGHSEKEDKMDEDKVEEMSEESAKNNTPQ
;
A
#
# COMPACT_ATOMS: atom_id res chain seq x y z
N MET A 1 5.03 7.51 1.38
CA MET A 1 4.01 7.18 0.36
C MET A 1 4.58 7.46 -1.02
N ASP A 2 5.11 6.43 -1.68
CA ASP A 2 5.84 6.62 -2.94
C ASP A 2 4.91 6.38 -4.12
N ARG A 3 4.83 7.36 -5.04
CA ARG A 3 4.06 7.22 -6.27
C ARG A 3 4.94 6.65 -7.37
N CYS A 4 4.47 5.58 -8.02
CA CYS A 4 5.12 5.02 -9.19
C CYS A 4 5.03 6.00 -10.37
N TYR A 5 6.17 6.45 -10.92
CA TYR A 5 6.15 7.36 -12.07
C TYR A 5 5.74 6.68 -13.38
N LYS A 6 5.86 5.33 -13.46
CA LYS A 6 5.45 4.54 -14.63
C LYS A 6 3.93 4.42 -14.69
N CYS A 7 3.30 3.85 -13.68
CA CYS A 7 1.86 3.57 -13.72
C CYS A 7 0.98 4.55 -12.92
N TRP A 8 1.59 5.47 -12.18
CA TRP A 8 0.94 6.45 -11.29
C TRP A 8 0.22 5.83 -10.09
N SER A 9 0.40 4.52 -9.84
CA SER A 9 -0.05 3.86 -8.61
C SER A 9 0.69 4.42 -7.39
N TYR A 10 0.13 4.16 -6.21
CA TYR A 10 0.73 4.54 -4.93
C TYR A 10 1.15 3.34 -4.08
N ASP A 11 1.22 2.17 -4.71
CA ASP A 11 1.45 0.89 -4.04
C ASP A 11 2.93 0.47 -4.09
N HIS A 12 3.66 0.90 -5.12
CA HIS A 12 5.03 0.47 -5.38
C HIS A 12 5.88 1.59 -6.01
N ARG A 13 7.20 1.36 -6.05
CA ARG A 13 8.14 2.19 -6.80
C ARG A 13 8.23 1.73 -8.25
N ALA A 14 8.74 2.59 -9.11
CA ALA A 14 8.85 2.27 -10.53
C ALA A 14 9.79 1.12 -10.87
N ALA A 15 10.74 0.78 -9.98
CA ALA A 15 11.58 -0.41 -10.13
C ALA A 15 10.76 -1.70 -10.11
N ASP A 16 9.71 -1.75 -9.29
CA ASP A 16 8.85 -2.92 -9.06
C ASP A 16 7.53 -2.84 -9.83
N CYS A 17 7.44 -1.92 -10.81
CA CYS A 17 6.20 -1.64 -11.51
C CYS A 17 5.86 -2.71 -12.55
N ASN A 18 4.76 -3.42 -12.32
CA ASN A 18 4.12 -4.32 -13.29
C ASN A 18 2.91 -3.70 -14.01
N GLY A 19 2.55 -2.45 -13.70
CA GLY A 19 1.39 -1.77 -14.27
C GLY A 19 1.64 -1.13 -15.64
N THR A 20 0.56 -0.63 -16.25
CA THR A 20 0.62 0.11 -17.53
C THR A 20 1.54 1.33 -17.43
N ASP A 21 2.49 1.44 -18.36
CA ASP A 21 3.37 2.60 -18.46
C ASP A 21 2.63 3.82 -19.04
N ARG A 22 2.60 4.89 -18.26
CA ARG A 22 1.97 6.18 -18.51
C ARG A 22 3.01 7.32 -18.53
N THR A 23 4.30 7.00 -18.63
CA THR A 23 5.37 8.01 -18.70
C THR A 23 5.25 8.93 -19.91
N LYS A 24 4.65 8.45 -21.01
CA LYS A 24 4.44 9.21 -22.24
C LYS A 24 3.08 9.89 -22.33
N THR A 25 2.23 9.76 -21.32
CA THR A 25 0.92 10.41 -21.31
C THR A 25 0.96 11.75 -20.59
N CYS A 26 0.12 12.66 -21.05
CA CYS A 26 -0.07 13.96 -20.44
C CYS A 26 -0.58 13.80 -19.01
N TYR A 27 0.12 14.40 -18.05
CA TYR A 27 -0.23 14.30 -16.64
C TYR A 27 -1.55 15.01 -16.27
N LYS A 28 -2.09 15.87 -17.15
CA LYS A 28 -3.36 16.58 -16.96
C LYS A 28 -4.57 15.76 -17.44
N CYS A 29 -4.52 15.24 -18.67
CA CYS A 29 -5.66 14.56 -19.31
C CYS A 29 -5.47 13.05 -19.53
N GLY A 30 -4.27 12.51 -19.29
CA GLY A 30 -3.97 11.09 -19.44
C GLY A 30 -3.82 10.60 -20.87
N LYS A 31 -3.87 11.48 -21.89
CA LYS A 31 -3.68 11.14 -23.32
C LYS A 31 -2.22 11.32 -23.74
N GLU A 32 -1.77 10.55 -24.73
CA GLU A 32 -0.44 10.71 -25.33
C GLU A 32 -0.41 11.81 -26.42
N GLY A 33 0.80 12.15 -26.88
CA GLY A 33 1.01 13.07 -28.01
C GLY A 33 1.22 14.54 -27.64
N HIS A 34 1.11 14.92 -26.36
CA HIS A 34 1.40 16.29 -25.91
C HIS A 34 1.91 16.34 -24.46
N ALA A 35 2.64 17.40 -24.16
CA ALA A 35 3.04 17.74 -22.79
C ALA A 35 1.94 18.50 -22.06
N VAL A 36 1.99 18.50 -20.73
CA VAL A 36 1.02 19.22 -19.86
C VAL A 36 0.90 20.70 -20.23
N THR A 37 2.01 21.34 -20.63
CA THR A 37 2.06 22.75 -21.03
C THR A 37 1.24 23.05 -22.28
N ASN A 38 1.07 22.07 -23.17
CA ASN A 38 0.31 22.18 -24.42
C ASN A 38 -1.04 21.44 -24.35
N CYS A 39 -1.50 21.10 -23.14
CA CYS A 39 -2.73 20.32 -22.95
C CYS A 39 -3.98 21.21 -23.01
N THR A 40 -4.77 21.04 -24.07
CA THR A 40 -6.05 21.71 -24.28
C THR A 40 -7.27 20.90 -23.80
N ASP A 41 -7.06 19.61 -23.48
CA ASP A 41 -8.10 18.72 -22.95
C ASP A 41 -8.45 19.03 -21.49
N GLU A 42 -9.63 18.58 -21.04
CA GLU A 42 -10.04 18.65 -19.64
C GLU A 42 -9.19 17.75 -18.72
N GLU A 43 -9.23 18.04 -17.40
CA GLU A 43 -8.57 17.19 -16.42
C GLU A 43 -9.21 15.81 -16.39
N PHE A 44 -8.40 14.75 -16.44
CA PHE A 44 -8.87 13.39 -16.37
C PHE A 44 -7.90 12.52 -15.56
N CYS A 45 -8.46 11.70 -14.67
CA CYS A 45 -7.70 10.81 -13.81
C CYS A 45 -7.81 9.37 -14.33
N PRO A 46 -6.75 8.80 -14.93
CA PRO A 46 -6.79 7.41 -15.42
C PRO A 46 -6.75 6.36 -14.29
N LEU A 47 -6.56 6.77 -13.03
CA LEU A 47 -6.56 5.86 -11.88
C LEU A 47 -7.96 5.57 -11.33
N CYS A 48 -8.89 6.51 -11.48
CA CYS A 48 -10.30 6.32 -11.12
C CYS A 48 -11.25 6.56 -12.30
N SER A 49 -10.70 6.70 -13.50
CA SER A 49 -11.41 6.92 -14.77
C SER A 49 -12.46 8.02 -14.70
N THR A 50 -12.17 9.11 -13.98
CA THR A 50 -13.10 10.23 -13.76
C THR A 50 -12.49 11.53 -14.27
N ALA A 51 -13.30 12.35 -14.94
CA ALA A 51 -12.93 13.71 -15.35
C ALA A 51 -13.02 14.72 -14.19
N GLY A 52 -12.51 15.92 -14.44
CA GLY A 52 -12.55 17.05 -13.52
C GLY A 52 -11.44 17.06 -12.48
N HIS A 53 -10.53 16.08 -12.45
CA HIS A 53 -9.33 16.11 -11.64
C HIS A 53 -8.22 15.24 -12.22
N ARG A 54 -6.97 15.51 -11.84
CA ARG A 54 -5.79 14.73 -12.24
C ARG A 54 -5.36 13.69 -11.19
N ALA A 55 -4.52 12.74 -11.58
CA ALA A 55 -3.93 11.77 -10.67
C ALA A 55 -3.14 12.46 -9.54
N GLY A 56 -3.40 12.09 -8.28
CA GLY A 56 -2.80 12.72 -7.10
C GLY A 56 -3.57 13.92 -6.54
N SER A 57 -4.72 14.26 -7.13
CA SER A 57 -5.65 15.22 -6.54
C SER A 57 -6.39 14.61 -5.35
N GLY A 58 -6.65 15.40 -4.30
CA GLY A 58 -7.49 15.01 -3.16
C GLY A 58 -8.94 14.66 -3.55
N ARG A 59 -9.37 15.08 -4.74
CA ARG A 59 -10.67 14.72 -5.34
C ARG A 59 -10.70 13.29 -5.92
N CYS A 60 -9.54 12.65 -6.07
CA CYS A 60 -9.45 11.29 -6.59
C CYS A 60 -9.75 10.23 -5.53
N VAL A 61 -10.72 9.37 -5.80
CA VAL A 61 -11.08 8.26 -4.88
C VAL A 61 -9.95 7.25 -4.69
N ALA A 62 -9.20 6.96 -5.76
CA ALA A 62 -8.04 6.06 -5.69
C ALA A 62 -6.94 6.67 -4.80
N PHE A 63 -6.65 7.96 -4.98
CA PHE A 63 -5.68 8.66 -4.16
C PHE A 63 -6.09 8.74 -2.69
N ARG A 64 -7.35 9.12 -2.41
CA ARG A 64 -7.86 9.21 -1.02
C ARG A 64 -7.83 7.86 -0.31
N ARG A 65 -8.20 6.78 -1.00
CA ARG A 65 -8.08 5.41 -0.47
C ARG A 65 -6.64 5.04 -0.19
N ALA A 66 -5.73 5.34 -1.11
CA ALA A 66 -4.31 5.07 -0.94
C ALA A 66 -3.73 5.84 0.26
N LEU A 67 -4.04 7.14 0.38
CA LEU A 67 -3.62 7.98 1.50
C LEU A 67 -4.15 7.44 2.84
N SER A 68 -5.43 7.05 2.89
CA SER A 68 -6.01 6.46 4.10
C SER A 68 -5.33 5.15 4.52
N GLN A 69 -4.94 4.32 3.55
CA GLN A 69 -4.22 3.06 3.80
C GLN A 69 -2.80 3.33 4.30
N ALA A 70 -2.08 4.27 3.68
CA ALA A 70 -0.75 4.67 4.13
C ALA A 70 -0.79 5.19 5.58
N ASN A 71 -1.72 6.10 5.89
CA ASN A 71 -1.87 6.62 7.25
C ASN A 71 -2.24 5.52 8.27
N LYS A 72 -3.04 4.53 7.87
CA LYS A 72 -3.36 3.38 8.74
C LYS A 72 -2.11 2.53 8.99
N ALA A 73 -1.36 2.19 7.94
CA ALA A 73 -0.13 1.40 8.06
C ALA A 73 0.90 2.09 8.97
N GLU A 74 1.05 3.42 8.85
CA GLU A 74 1.93 4.19 9.74
C GLU A 74 1.47 4.17 11.20
N ARG A 75 0.16 4.25 11.47
CA ARG A 75 -0.38 4.09 12.82
C ARG A 75 -0.16 2.69 13.37
N ASP A 76 -0.41 1.67 12.56
CA ASP A 76 -0.23 0.27 12.96
C ASP A 76 1.25 -0.03 13.25
N ALA A 77 2.18 0.48 12.43
CA ALA A 77 3.62 0.37 12.66
C ALA A 77 4.06 1.05 13.97
N ARG A 78 3.45 2.19 14.33
CA ARG A 78 3.71 2.85 15.62
C ARG A 78 3.07 2.12 16.80
N GLY A 79 1.84 1.61 16.62
CA GLY A 79 1.07 0.92 17.66
C GLY A 79 1.50 -0.53 17.92
N HIS A 80 2.31 -1.13 17.04
CA HIS A 80 2.90 -2.46 17.28
C HIS A 80 3.99 -2.44 18.35
N SER A 81 4.63 -1.28 18.61
CA SER A 81 5.68 -1.17 19.63
C SER A 81 5.19 -1.27 21.09
N GLU A 82 3.88 -1.14 21.35
CA GLU A 82 3.34 -1.21 22.73
C GLU A 82 2.77 -2.59 23.10
N LYS A 83 2.75 -3.56 22.17
CA LYS A 83 2.23 -4.93 22.42
C LYS A 83 3.27 -6.04 22.39
N GLU A 84 4.48 -5.76 21.91
CA GLU A 84 5.58 -6.74 21.92
C GLU A 84 6.20 -6.90 23.33
N ASP A 85 6.03 -5.94 24.24
CA ASP A 85 6.49 -6.01 25.64
C ASP A 85 5.56 -6.78 26.61
N LYS A 86 4.44 -7.37 26.13
CA LYS A 86 3.48 -8.09 26.99
C LYS A 86 3.17 -9.51 26.52
N MET A 87 4.18 -10.20 25.99
CA MET A 87 4.07 -11.62 25.63
C MET A 87 5.25 -12.48 26.14
N ASP A 88 5.95 -12.05 27.21
CA ASP A 88 7.06 -12.82 27.81
C ASP A 88 6.83 -13.25 29.28
N GLU A 89 5.68 -12.96 29.90
CA GLU A 89 5.41 -13.33 31.31
C GLU A 89 4.47 -14.54 31.51
N ASP A 90 4.06 -15.25 30.45
CA ASP A 90 3.20 -16.45 30.56
C ASP A 90 3.90 -17.77 30.17
N LYS A 91 5.21 -17.74 29.84
CA LYS A 91 5.95 -18.92 29.32
C LYS A 91 7.03 -19.44 30.27
N VAL A 92 6.74 -19.56 31.57
CA VAL A 92 7.68 -20.22 32.52
C VAL A 92 7.09 -21.32 33.41
N GLU A 93 5.78 -21.61 33.37
CA GLU A 93 5.18 -22.64 34.26
C GLU A 93 4.53 -23.85 33.57
N GLU A 94 4.88 -24.17 32.32
CA GLU A 94 4.45 -25.44 31.69
C GLU A 94 5.64 -26.29 31.23
N MET A 95 6.53 -26.60 32.19
CA MET A 95 7.71 -27.48 32.04
C MET A 95 7.84 -28.40 33.26
N SER A 96 6.81 -29.18 33.59
CA SER A 96 6.94 -30.27 34.58
C SER A 96 5.71 -31.18 34.59
N GLU A 97 5.50 -32.01 33.57
CA GLU A 97 4.73 -33.26 33.68
C GLU A 97 5.03 -34.19 32.48
N GLU A 98 6.33 -34.43 32.34
CA GLU A 98 6.95 -35.70 31.99
C GLU A 98 6.00 -36.90 31.73
N SER A 99 5.97 -37.35 30.48
CA SER A 99 6.43 -38.70 30.13
C SER A 99 6.14 -39.82 31.13
N ALA A 100 4.90 -40.34 31.18
CA ALA A 100 4.61 -41.52 32.00
C ALA A 100 3.59 -42.52 31.38
N LYS A 101 3.54 -42.69 30.05
CA LYS A 101 2.66 -43.73 29.45
C LYS A 101 3.24 -44.59 28.33
N ASN A 102 4.52 -44.46 27.99
CA ASN A 102 5.13 -45.30 26.95
C ASN A 102 6.21 -46.21 27.53
N ASN A 103 5.82 -47.12 28.42
CA ASN A 103 6.56 -48.35 28.71
C ASN A 103 5.66 -49.33 29.46
N THR A 104 4.95 -50.18 28.72
CA THR A 104 4.56 -51.51 29.20
C THR A 104 4.80 -52.50 28.06
N PRO A 105 5.66 -53.52 28.25
CA PRO A 105 5.76 -54.63 27.33
C PRO A 105 4.65 -55.64 27.65
N GLN A 106 3.95 -56.11 26.61
CA GLN A 106 3.57 -57.52 26.36
C GLN A 106 3.21 -57.69 24.88
#